data_AF-A0A813PVV0-F1
#
_entry.id   AF-A0A813PVV0-F1
#
_cell.length_a   1.000
_cell.length_b   1.000
_cell.length_c   1.000
_cell.angle_alpha   90.00
_cell.angle_beta   90.00
_cell.angle_gamma   90.00
#
_symmetry.space_group_name_H-M   'P 1'
#
loop_
_entity.id
_entity.type
_entity.pdbx_description
1 polymer ?
#
loop_
_entity_poly.entity_id
_entity_poly.type
_entity_poly.pdbx_seq_one_letter_code
_entity_poly.pdbx_strand_id
1 'polypeptide(L)'
;MVENLQDQAQITLAQFTQIHNPTQPTRFGRLLLTLPLLRKNCAINIKTRRDCSYCRLKKCFEVGMKKDLILTDDLKRIKREKILANRQMTLGIIRPINLFNLKTNTQLKEFDSSYLTNIYNAYEEYCRLPLLSFERSEVEALGQQPIKSRIKMQNYIQYYTKHETLLINFFERIPELKQLPPNQQAALCKHNIRFLVRISLMETISNDTPLWPAINLLLQTIYGDLLQESEDLLHTFKEQMNDSTSIRLLLIILLFSTYCTYDEYIDTMSVYKVQEKYTELLWLYLTERHGQLIASQKISIIVRHCLHFQTIGHYAELKRLKMQESNLLLELE
;
A
#
# COMPACT_ATOMS: atom_id res chain seq x y z
N MET A 1 3.16 -13.69 -48.25
CA MET A 1 3.02 -14.57 -47.06
C MET A 1 2.47 -13.82 -45.85
N VAL A 2 2.98 -12.62 -45.52
CA VAL A 2 2.45 -11.79 -44.41
C VAL A 2 1.05 -11.21 -44.71
N GLU A 3 0.79 -10.78 -45.95
CA GLU A 3 -0.52 -10.23 -46.35
C GLU A 3 -1.64 -11.28 -46.26
N ASN A 4 -1.40 -12.50 -46.75
CA ASN A 4 -2.36 -13.61 -46.62
C ASN A 4 -2.70 -13.94 -45.16
N LEU A 5 -1.73 -13.85 -44.24
CA LEU A 5 -1.96 -14.08 -42.81
C LEU A 5 -2.75 -12.93 -42.17
N GLN A 6 -2.56 -11.70 -42.64
CA GLN A 6 -3.34 -10.55 -42.17
C GLN A 6 -4.79 -10.64 -42.64
N ASP A 7 -5.04 -11.00 -43.89
CA ASP A 7 -6.40 -11.17 -44.41
C ASP A 7 -7.13 -12.31 -43.69
N GLN A 8 -6.44 -13.42 -43.44
CA GLN A 8 -7.00 -14.55 -42.71
C GLN A 8 -7.31 -14.21 -41.24
N ALA A 9 -6.46 -13.43 -40.58
CA ALA A 9 -6.71 -12.93 -39.23
C ALA A 9 -7.90 -11.94 -39.19
N GLN A 10 -8.02 -11.07 -40.20
CA GLN A 10 -9.14 -10.12 -40.29
C GLN A 10 -10.48 -10.82 -40.49
N ILE A 11 -10.53 -11.81 -41.39
CA ILE A 11 -11.74 -12.61 -41.63
C ILE A 11 -12.16 -13.34 -40.35
N THR A 12 -11.20 -13.97 -39.66
CA THR A 12 -11.46 -14.72 -38.42
C THR A 12 -11.99 -13.80 -37.31
N LEU A 13 -11.40 -12.61 -37.14
CA LEU A 13 -11.82 -11.63 -36.13
C LEU A 13 -13.19 -10.98 -36.46
N ALA A 14 -13.49 -10.77 -37.74
CA ALA A 14 -14.80 -10.28 -38.18
C ALA A 14 -15.89 -11.30 -37.84
N GLN A 15 -15.66 -12.58 -38.12
CA GLN A 15 -16.58 -13.67 -37.77
C GLN A 15 -16.79 -13.78 -36.26
N PHE A 16 -15.70 -13.73 -35.47
CA PHE A 16 -15.79 -13.73 -34.00
C PHE A 16 -16.64 -12.57 -33.47
N THR A 17 -16.47 -11.36 -34.04
CA THR A 17 -17.24 -10.19 -33.64
C THR A 17 -18.73 -10.32 -33.98
N GLN A 18 -19.07 -10.94 -35.12
CA GLN A 18 -20.45 -11.21 -35.50
C GLN A 18 -21.12 -12.24 -34.58
N ILE A 19 -20.40 -13.29 -34.17
CA ILE A 19 -20.92 -14.34 -33.28
C ILE A 19 -21.16 -13.79 -31.87
N HIS A 20 -20.19 -13.06 -31.31
CA HIS A 20 -20.26 -12.61 -29.92
C HIS A 20 -20.96 -11.27 -29.72
N ASN A 21 -21.11 -10.44 -30.77
CA ASN A 21 -21.75 -9.12 -30.68
C ASN A 21 -22.63 -8.84 -31.92
N PRO A 22 -23.69 -9.64 -32.15
CA PRO A 22 -24.49 -9.59 -33.38
C PRO A 22 -25.23 -8.27 -33.62
N THR A 23 -25.47 -7.49 -32.56
CA THR A 23 -26.13 -6.18 -32.64
C THR A 23 -25.20 -5.04 -33.10
N GLN A 24 -23.89 -5.29 -33.25
CA GLN A 24 -22.89 -4.26 -33.59
C GLN A 24 -21.91 -4.72 -34.69
N PRO A 25 -22.38 -4.94 -35.94
CA PRO A 25 -21.57 -5.49 -37.02
C PRO A 25 -20.42 -4.56 -37.48
N THR A 26 -20.51 -3.25 -37.22
CA THR A 26 -19.48 -2.27 -37.59
C THR A 26 -18.32 -2.17 -36.58
N ARG A 27 -18.40 -2.90 -35.45
CA ARG A 27 -17.41 -2.85 -34.37
C ARG A 27 -16.02 -3.27 -34.85
N PHE A 28 -15.93 -4.28 -35.71
CA PHE A 28 -14.67 -4.72 -36.30
C PHE A 28 -14.03 -3.64 -37.19
N GLY A 29 -14.81 -3.00 -38.08
CA GLY A 29 -14.32 -1.89 -38.91
C GLY A 29 -13.82 -0.70 -38.09
N ARG A 30 -14.48 -0.39 -36.97
CA ARG A 30 -14.02 0.67 -36.06
C ARG A 30 -12.70 0.29 -35.37
N LEU A 31 -12.54 -0.96 -34.95
CA LEU A 31 -11.31 -1.49 -34.35
C LEU A 31 -10.12 -1.44 -35.32
N LEU A 32 -10.32 -1.81 -36.58
CA LEU A 32 -9.33 -1.67 -37.66
C LEU A 32 -8.90 -0.21 -37.86
N LEU A 33 -9.86 0.72 -37.86
CA LEU A 33 -9.59 2.16 -38.01
C LEU A 33 -8.90 2.79 -36.79
N THR A 34 -8.98 2.15 -35.63
CA THR A 34 -8.31 2.59 -34.39
C THR A 34 -6.99 1.91 -34.11
N LEU A 35 -6.49 1.01 -34.96
CA LEU A 35 -5.17 0.41 -34.82
C LEU A 35 -4.07 1.39 -35.29
N PRO A 36 -3.31 2.05 -34.39
CA PRO A 36 -2.31 3.06 -34.74
C PRO A 36 -1.08 2.49 -35.48
N LEU A 37 -0.95 1.16 -35.57
CA LEU A 37 0.19 0.49 -36.19
C LEU A 37 0.20 0.56 -37.73
N LEU A 38 -0.89 1.00 -38.38
CA LEU A 38 -1.00 1.01 -39.85
C LEU A 38 -0.86 2.40 -40.51
N ARG A 39 -0.79 3.52 -39.76
CA ARG A 39 -0.63 4.86 -40.35
C ARG A 39 0.74 5.47 -40.05
N LYS A 40 1.62 5.41 -41.05
CA LYS A 40 2.90 6.16 -41.11
C LYS A 40 2.68 7.67 -40.93
N ASN A 41 3.69 8.34 -40.33
CA ASN A 41 3.77 9.76 -39.96
C ASN A 41 3.08 10.74 -40.95
N CYS A 42 1.87 11.20 -40.62
CA CYS A 42 1.14 12.18 -41.44
C CYS A 42 1.76 13.60 -41.34
N ALA A 43 1.83 14.32 -42.46
CA ALA A 43 2.23 15.73 -42.47
C ALA A 43 1.14 16.63 -41.86
N ILE A 44 1.46 17.34 -40.77
CA ILE A 44 0.53 18.25 -40.07
C ILE A 44 0.70 19.68 -40.58
N ASN A 45 -0.29 20.19 -41.31
CA ASN A 45 -0.41 21.58 -41.76
C ASN A 45 -1.81 22.16 -41.43
N ILE A 46 -2.09 23.43 -41.77
CA ILE A 46 -3.34 24.12 -41.40
C ILE A 46 -4.59 23.37 -41.89
N LYS A 47 -4.52 22.78 -43.08
CA LYS A 47 -5.62 22.04 -43.70
C LYS A 47 -5.74 20.61 -43.13
N THR A 48 -4.62 19.91 -42.92
CA THR A 48 -4.59 18.48 -42.58
C THR A 48 -4.54 18.19 -41.07
N ARG A 49 -4.40 19.21 -40.21
CA ARG A 49 -4.22 19.04 -38.76
C ARG A 49 -5.35 18.32 -38.02
N ARG A 50 -6.54 18.16 -38.63
CA ARG A 50 -7.69 17.47 -37.99
C ARG A 50 -7.84 16.01 -38.42
N ASP A 51 -7.10 15.59 -39.45
CA ASP A 51 -7.30 14.30 -40.10
C ASP A 51 -6.71 13.13 -39.30
N CYS A 52 -5.75 13.42 -38.41
CA CYS A 52 -5.14 12.43 -37.53
C CYS A 52 -4.83 13.05 -36.16
N SER A 53 -5.64 12.69 -35.16
CA SER A 53 -5.46 13.14 -33.77
C SER A 53 -4.14 12.67 -33.17
N TYR A 54 -3.70 11.45 -33.51
CA TYR A 54 -2.43 10.88 -33.04
C TYR A 54 -1.21 11.66 -33.54
N CYS A 55 -1.06 11.85 -34.85
CA CYS A 55 0.09 12.58 -35.42
C CYS A 55 0.08 14.05 -34.99
N ARG A 56 -1.10 14.64 -34.80
CA ARG A 56 -1.23 15.99 -34.25
C ARG A 56 -0.72 16.06 -32.81
N LEU A 57 -1.17 15.15 -31.95
CA LEU A 57 -0.77 15.12 -30.53
C LEU A 57 0.73 14.83 -30.39
N LYS A 58 1.26 13.91 -31.19
CA LYS A 58 2.69 13.61 -31.25
C LYS A 58 3.50 14.87 -31.62
N LYS A 59 3.11 15.58 -32.69
CA LYS A 59 3.77 16.84 -33.08
C LYS A 59 3.64 17.94 -32.01
N CYS A 60 2.51 18.02 -31.30
CA CYS A 60 2.33 18.94 -30.18
C CYS A 60 3.38 18.71 -29.08
N PHE A 61 3.70 17.47 -28.75
CA PHE A 61 4.77 17.15 -27.79
C PHE A 61 6.16 17.39 -28.37
N GLU A 62 6.40 17.07 -29.65
CA GLU A 62 7.68 17.37 -30.32
C GLU A 62 8.02 18.86 -30.35
N VAL A 63 7.03 19.74 -30.46
CA VAL A 63 7.23 21.21 -30.38
C VAL A 63 7.30 21.75 -28.94
N GLY A 64 7.33 20.86 -27.94
CA GLY A 64 7.58 21.22 -26.54
C GLY A 64 6.35 21.44 -25.66
N MET A 65 5.14 21.03 -26.09
CA MET A 65 4.00 21.04 -25.17
C MET A 65 4.22 20.01 -24.04
N LYS A 66 4.08 20.44 -22.79
CA LYS A 66 4.30 19.57 -21.63
C LYS A 66 3.10 18.66 -21.40
N LYS A 67 3.32 17.34 -21.51
CA LYS A 67 2.29 16.31 -21.29
C LYS A 67 1.71 16.36 -19.86
N ASP A 68 2.53 16.73 -18.88
CA ASP A 68 2.16 16.76 -17.46
C ASP A 68 1.23 17.93 -17.11
N LEU A 69 1.03 18.87 -18.03
CA LEU A 69 0.09 19.99 -17.88
C LEU A 69 -1.28 19.71 -18.54
N ILE A 70 -1.47 18.53 -19.13
CA ILE A 70 -2.77 18.08 -19.65
C ILE A 70 -3.60 17.56 -18.48
N LEU A 71 -4.52 18.39 -18.00
CA LEU A 71 -5.49 17.99 -16.99
C LEU A 71 -6.40 16.89 -17.55
N THR A 72 -6.32 15.70 -16.96
CA THR A 72 -7.29 14.62 -17.19
C THR A 72 -8.68 15.10 -16.77
N ASP A 73 -9.74 14.46 -17.29
CA ASP A 73 -11.11 14.86 -16.94
C ASP A 73 -11.37 14.70 -15.43
N ASP A 74 -10.65 13.79 -14.78
CA ASP A 74 -10.62 13.65 -13.32
C ASP A 74 -9.98 14.86 -12.62
N LEU A 75 -8.83 15.34 -13.11
CA LEU A 75 -8.19 16.54 -12.55
C LEU A 75 -9.00 17.82 -12.80
N LYS A 76 -9.75 17.90 -13.91
CA LYS A 76 -10.71 18.99 -14.16
C LYS A 76 -11.89 18.92 -13.20
N ARG A 77 -12.38 17.72 -12.88
CA ARG A 77 -13.45 17.51 -11.89
C ARG A 77 -13.00 17.92 -10.49
N ILE A 78 -11.81 17.49 -10.06
CA ILE A 78 -11.19 17.88 -8.79
C ILE A 78 -11.01 19.40 -8.68
N LYS A 79 -10.59 20.05 -9.77
CA LYS A 79 -10.43 21.51 -9.80
C LYS A 79 -11.78 22.24 -9.69
N ARG A 80 -12.84 21.73 -10.31
CA ARG A 80 -14.21 22.27 -10.16
C ARG A 80 -14.74 22.07 -8.75
N GLU A 81 -14.51 20.92 -8.14
CA GLU A 81 -14.91 20.61 -6.76
C GLU A 81 -14.19 21.51 -5.75
N LYS A 82 -12.88 21.75 -5.93
CA LYS A 82 -12.13 22.73 -5.12
C LYS A 82 -12.66 24.16 -5.25
N ILE A 83 -13.09 24.57 -6.45
CA ILE A 83 -13.68 25.90 -6.67
C ILE A 83 -15.04 26.01 -5.97
N LEU A 84 -15.84 24.94 -5.99
CA LEU A 84 -17.13 24.87 -5.29
C LEU A 84 -16.94 24.89 -3.76
N ALA A 85 -15.97 24.13 -3.24
CA ALA A 85 -15.63 24.11 -1.82
C ALA A 85 -15.11 25.47 -1.33
N ASN A 86 -14.26 26.16 -2.12
CA ASN A 86 -13.78 27.50 -1.78
C ASN A 86 -14.91 28.55 -1.82
N ARG A 87 -15.88 28.43 -2.74
CA ARG A 87 -17.08 29.29 -2.73
C ARG A 87 -17.97 29.05 -1.51
N GLN A 88 -18.05 27.81 -1.01
CA GLN A 88 -18.77 27.48 0.23
C GLN A 88 -18.06 28.02 1.48
N MET A 89 -16.72 28.09 1.48
CA MET A 89 -15.92 28.74 2.53
C MET A 89 -16.16 30.25 2.59
N THR A 90 -16.24 30.95 1.45
CA THR A 90 -16.46 32.40 1.40
C THR A 90 -17.87 32.81 1.86
N LEU A 91 -18.84 31.90 1.81
CA LEU A 91 -20.22 32.11 2.30
C LEU A 91 -20.37 31.80 3.80
N GLY A 92 -19.30 31.44 4.51
CA GLY A 92 -19.33 31.22 5.96
C GLY A 92 -20.07 29.94 6.41
N ILE A 93 -20.22 28.95 5.53
CA ILE A 93 -21.00 27.73 5.80
C ILE A 93 -20.17 26.63 6.49
N ILE A 94 -18.85 26.81 6.68
CA ILE A 94 -17.99 25.81 7.31
C ILE A 94 -17.43 26.32 8.65
N ARG A 95 -17.92 25.74 9.75
CA ARG A 95 -17.36 25.80 11.12
C ARG A 95 -16.59 24.50 11.42
N PRO A 96 -15.66 24.48 12.40
CA PRO A 96 -14.90 23.29 12.77
C PRO A 96 -15.82 22.11 13.12
N ILE A 97 -15.31 20.91 12.83
CA ILE A 97 -16.00 19.61 12.77
C ILE A 97 -17.13 19.50 13.79
N ASN A 98 -18.36 19.42 13.29
CA ASN A 98 -19.50 18.99 14.05
C ASN A 98 -19.89 17.60 13.55
N LEU A 99 -19.64 16.59 14.37
CA LEU A 99 -19.90 15.16 14.14
C LEU A 99 -21.40 14.84 13.95
N PHE A 100 -22.28 15.86 13.95
CA PHE A 100 -23.73 15.73 14.07
C PHE A 100 -24.52 15.83 12.76
N ASN A 101 -23.89 16.04 11.60
CA ASN A 101 -24.60 16.11 10.33
C ASN A 101 -24.13 15.07 9.30
N LEU A 102 -23.93 13.83 9.76
CA LEU A 102 -23.91 12.63 8.92
C LEU A 102 -25.33 12.30 8.45
N LYS A 103 -25.83 13.05 7.48
CA LYS A 103 -26.94 12.61 6.64
C LYS A 103 -26.61 12.92 5.19
N THR A 104 -26.11 11.93 4.46
CA THR A 104 -26.78 11.34 3.29
C THR A 104 -25.86 10.29 2.65
N ASN A 105 -26.37 9.05 2.56
CA ASN A 105 -25.77 7.82 2.01
C ASN A 105 -24.72 7.09 2.86
N THR A 106 -25.08 6.66 4.07
CA THR A 106 -24.24 5.84 4.95
C THR A 106 -24.34 4.34 4.59
N GLN A 107 -23.29 3.80 3.95
CA GLN A 107 -23.00 2.36 3.97
C GLN A 107 -22.21 1.94 5.22
N LEU A 108 -21.66 2.89 5.99
CA LEU A 108 -21.10 2.63 7.33
C LEU A 108 -22.16 2.93 8.39
N LYS A 109 -22.45 1.93 9.24
CA LYS A 109 -23.38 2.10 10.36
C LYS A 109 -22.68 2.89 11.46
N GLU A 110 -23.44 3.58 12.33
CA GLU A 110 -22.88 4.30 13.49
C GLU A 110 -21.96 3.41 14.36
N PHE A 111 -22.26 2.11 14.42
CA PHE A 111 -21.45 1.09 15.08
C PHE A 111 -20.03 0.99 14.51
N ASP A 112 -19.86 1.04 13.19
CA ASP A 112 -18.57 0.88 12.53
C ASP A 112 -17.66 2.10 12.78
N SER A 113 -18.25 3.30 12.87
CA SER A 113 -17.53 4.54 13.19
C SER A 113 -16.98 4.55 14.62
N SER A 114 -17.78 4.09 15.60
CA SER A 114 -17.30 3.92 16.98
C SER A 114 -16.19 2.88 17.06
N TYR A 115 -16.32 1.79 16.31
CA TYR A 115 -15.34 0.71 16.29
C TYR A 115 -14.00 1.16 15.68
N LEU A 116 -14.02 1.90 14.57
CA LEU A 116 -12.82 2.53 13.98
C LEU A 116 -12.14 3.50 14.95
N THR A 117 -12.94 4.28 15.68
CA THR A 117 -12.43 5.20 16.71
C THR A 117 -11.72 4.45 17.83
N ASN A 118 -12.28 3.32 18.27
CA ASN A 118 -11.67 2.47 19.29
C ASN A 118 -10.34 1.87 18.82
N ILE A 119 -10.27 1.39 17.58
CA ILE A 119 -9.02 0.90 16.97
C ILE A 119 -7.98 2.02 16.91
N TYR A 120 -8.40 3.23 16.51
CA TYR A 120 -7.52 4.38 16.46
C TYR A 120 -6.93 4.67 17.85
N ASN A 121 -7.78 4.83 18.86
CA ASN A 121 -7.36 5.17 20.22
C ASN A 121 -6.48 4.07 20.84
N ALA A 122 -6.83 2.80 20.62
CA ALA A 122 -6.04 1.68 21.11
C ALA A 122 -4.62 1.67 20.51
N TYR A 123 -4.47 1.94 19.20
CA TYR A 123 -3.14 1.99 18.60
C TYR A 123 -2.31 3.19 19.10
N GLU A 124 -2.94 4.36 19.28
CA GLU A 124 -2.25 5.53 19.86
C GLU A 124 -1.75 5.25 21.27
N GLU A 125 -2.62 4.75 22.14
CA GLU A 125 -2.35 4.59 23.57
C GLU A 125 -1.37 3.45 23.85
N TYR A 126 -1.53 2.29 23.19
CA TYR A 126 -0.78 1.08 23.53
C TYR A 126 0.45 0.86 22.65
N CYS A 127 0.54 1.50 21.48
CA CYS A 127 1.66 1.31 20.56
C CYS A 127 2.40 2.62 20.24
N ARG A 128 1.75 3.57 19.56
CA ARG A 128 2.44 4.72 18.96
C ARG A 128 3.02 5.69 20.00
N LEU A 129 2.23 6.15 20.96
CA LEU A 129 2.71 7.13 21.96
C LEU A 129 3.79 6.52 22.87
N PRO A 130 3.67 5.28 23.38
CA PRO A 130 4.75 4.63 24.13
C PRO A 130 6.02 4.39 23.30
N LEU A 131 5.89 4.14 21.99
CA LEU A 131 7.05 3.96 21.12
C LEU A 131 7.81 5.28 20.92
N LEU A 132 7.09 6.37 20.65
CA LEU A 132 7.69 7.70 20.50
C LEU A 132 8.38 8.19 21.79
N SER A 133 7.79 7.91 22.96
CA SER A 133 8.42 8.27 24.23
C SER A 133 9.68 7.45 24.50
N PHE A 134 9.66 6.16 24.17
CA PHE A 134 10.82 5.27 24.24
C PHE A 134 11.94 5.73 23.30
N GLU A 135 11.62 6.01 22.03
CA GLU A 135 12.59 6.47 21.04
C GLU A 135 13.27 7.77 21.48
N ARG A 136 12.51 8.73 22.01
CA ARG A 136 13.08 9.99 22.50
C ARG A 136 14.09 9.76 23.63
N SER A 137 13.71 8.96 24.63
CA SER A 137 14.57 8.65 25.79
C SER A 137 15.86 7.93 25.37
N GLU A 138 15.75 6.94 24.48
CA GLU A 138 16.89 6.13 24.03
C GLU A 138 17.84 6.92 23.12
N VAL A 139 17.31 7.74 22.21
CA VAL A 139 18.13 8.61 21.34
C VAL A 139 18.94 9.60 22.17
N GLU A 140 18.34 10.18 23.21
CA GLU A 140 19.03 11.07 24.15
C GLU A 140 20.13 10.32 24.93
N ALA A 141 19.83 9.13 25.46
CA ALA A 141 20.79 8.32 26.20
C ALA A 141 21.97 7.84 25.34
N LEU A 142 21.70 7.30 24.14
CA LEU A 142 22.73 6.80 23.22
C LEU A 142 23.53 7.94 22.57
N GLY A 143 22.89 9.09 22.32
CA GLY A 143 23.54 10.30 21.81
C GLY A 143 24.66 10.81 22.71
N GLN A 144 24.63 10.48 24.01
CA GLN A 144 25.68 10.82 24.98
C GLN A 144 26.83 9.80 25.03
N GLN A 145 26.63 8.58 24.50
CA GLN A 145 27.64 7.52 24.55
C GLN A 145 28.64 7.59 23.38
N PRO A 146 29.83 6.97 23.44
CA PRO A 146 30.75 6.88 22.30
C PRO A 146 30.16 6.12 21.10
N ILE A 147 30.61 6.42 19.87
CA ILE A 147 30.10 5.82 18.62
C ILE A 147 30.08 4.28 18.66
N LYS A 148 31.15 3.65 19.19
CA LYS A 148 31.24 2.19 19.31
C LYS A 148 30.17 1.57 20.21
N SER A 149 29.62 2.32 21.16
CA SER A 149 28.52 1.88 22.02
C SER A 149 27.15 2.04 21.34
N ARG A 150 27.04 2.96 20.38
CA ARG A 150 25.81 3.21 19.61
C ARG A 150 25.55 2.17 18.52
N ILE A 151 26.61 1.70 17.86
CA ILE A 151 26.54 0.75 16.73
C ILE A 151 26.65 -0.69 17.28
N LYS A 152 25.59 -1.17 17.94
CA LYS A 152 25.51 -2.52 18.50
C LYS A 152 24.21 -3.21 18.12
N MET A 153 24.28 -4.49 17.77
CA MET A 153 23.10 -5.31 17.46
C MET A 153 22.14 -5.41 18.65
N GLN A 154 22.66 -5.35 19.88
CA GLN A 154 21.85 -5.30 21.11
C GLN A 154 20.87 -4.12 21.12
N ASN A 155 21.28 -2.95 20.66
CA ASN A 155 20.42 -1.76 20.60
C ASN A 155 19.26 -1.98 19.61
N TYR A 156 19.54 -2.62 18.48
CA TYR A 156 18.51 -3.02 17.52
C TYR A 156 17.53 -4.04 18.12
N ILE A 157 18.05 -5.07 18.78
CA ILE A 157 17.22 -6.10 19.44
C ILE A 157 16.34 -5.47 20.51
N GLN A 158 16.87 -4.55 21.33
CA GLN A 158 16.11 -3.85 22.36
C GLN A 158 14.98 -3.01 21.75
N TYR A 159 15.28 -2.22 20.72
CA TYR A 159 14.28 -1.43 20.00
C TYR A 159 13.18 -2.34 19.40
N TYR A 160 13.60 -3.38 18.68
CA TYR A 160 12.70 -4.32 18.03
C TYR A 160 11.79 -5.01 19.06
N THR A 161 12.36 -5.55 20.14
CA THR A 161 11.61 -6.23 21.22
C THR A 161 10.62 -5.27 21.89
N LYS A 162 11.02 -4.00 22.07
CA LYS A 162 10.12 -2.97 22.62
C LYS A 162 8.95 -2.70 21.69
N HIS A 163 9.20 -2.50 20.39
CA HIS A 163 8.14 -2.27 19.41
C HIS A 163 7.23 -3.49 19.29
N GLU A 164 7.79 -4.71 19.25
CA GLU A 164 7.05 -5.97 19.26
C GLU A 164 6.07 -6.04 20.44
N THR A 165 6.56 -5.79 21.66
CA THR A 165 5.74 -5.81 22.88
C THR A 165 4.60 -4.80 22.81
N LEU A 166 4.88 -3.58 22.37
CA LEU A 166 3.88 -2.52 22.25
C LEU A 166 2.81 -2.84 21.19
N LEU A 167 3.22 -3.46 20.09
CA LEU A 167 2.31 -3.85 19.03
C LEU A 167 1.41 -5.03 19.47
N ILE A 168 1.96 -5.98 20.24
CA ILE A 168 1.17 -7.05 20.90
C ILE A 168 0.15 -6.44 21.88
N ASN A 169 0.57 -5.47 22.71
CA ASN A 169 -0.36 -4.78 23.63
C ASN A 169 -1.54 -4.12 22.89
N PHE A 170 -1.31 -3.56 21.70
CA PHE A 170 -2.38 -3.06 20.84
C PHE A 170 -3.30 -4.21 20.37
N PHE A 171 -2.73 -5.31 19.87
CA PHE A 171 -3.52 -6.44 19.40
C PHE A 171 -4.35 -7.12 20.51
N GLU A 172 -3.86 -7.13 21.74
CA GLU A 172 -4.63 -7.57 22.91
C GLU A 172 -5.86 -6.68 23.19
N ARG A 173 -6.00 -5.50 22.58
CA ARG A 173 -7.22 -4.67 22.66
C ARG A 173 -8.22 -4.99 21.56
N ILE A 174 -7.89 -5.88 20.64
CA ILE A 174 -8.78 -6.35 19.59
C ILE A 174 -9.70 -7.45 20.15
N PRO A 175 -11.03 -7.23 20.24
CA PRO A 175 -11.97 -8.17 20.88
C PRO A 175 -11.92 -9.58 20.29
N GLU A 176 -11.76 -9.67 18.97
CA GLU A 176 -11.79 -10.90 18.19
C GLU A 176 -10.56 -11.77 18.47
N LEU A 177 -9.42 -11.16 18.80
CA LEU A 177 -8.23 -11.91 19.20
C LEU A 177 -8.47 -12.62 20.54
N LYS A 178 -9.09 -11.92 21.51
CA LYS A 178 -9.40 -12.48 22.84
C LYS A 178 -10.38 -13.66 22.81
N GLN A 179 -11.17 -13.76 21.75
CA GLN A 179 -12.13 -14.85 21.57
C GLN A 179 -11.46 -16.16 21.14
N LEU A 180 -10.22 -16.10 20.62
CA LEU A 180 -9.46 -17.29 20.25
C LEU A 180 -8.81 -17.96 21.47
N PRO A 181 -8.53 -19.27 21.42
CA PRO A 181 -7.74 -19.95 22.45
C PRO A 181 -6.36 -19.30 22.66
N PRO A 182 -5.82 -19.25 23.91
CA PRO A 182 -4.56 -18.57 24.21
C PRO A 182 -3.35 -19.08 23.40
N ASN A 183 -3.30 -20.38 23.10
CA ASN A 183 -2.28 -20.97 22.23
C ASN A 183 -2.37 -20.41 20.80
N GLN A 184 -3.57 -20.27 20.24
CA GLN A 184 -3.76 -19.69 18.91
C GLN A 184 -3.43 -18.20 18.88
N GLN A 185 -3.76 -17.45 19.94
CA GLN A 185 -3.35 -16.04 20.06
C GLN A 185 -1.83 -15.91 20.02
N ALA A 186 -1.13 -16.71 20.83
CA ALA A 186 0.33 -16.72 20.88
C ALA A 186 0.95 -17.12 19.54
N ALA A 187 0.40 -18.13 18.85
CA ALA A 187 0.88 -18.55 17.54
C ALA A 187 0.71 -17.43 16.48
N LEU A 188 -0.48 -16.81 16.40
CA LEU A 188 -0.72 -15.71 15.46
C LEU A 188 0.25 -14.54 15.68
N CYS A 189 0.44 -14.12 16.93
CA CYS A 189 1.43 -13.10 17.27
C CYS A 189 2.83 -13.56 16.87
N LYS A 190 3.30 -14.71 17.35
CA LYS A 190 4.66 -15.22 17.09
C LYS A 190 5.01 -15.27 15.60
N HIS A 191 4.09 -15.74 14.76
CA HIS A 191 4.36 -15.93 13.34
C HIS A 191 4.25 -14.63 12.52
N ASN A 192 3.36 -13.71 12.89
CA ASN A 192 3.09 -12.52 12.08
C ASN A 192 3.80 -11.26 12.59
N ILE A 193 4.19 -11.20 13.87
CA ILE A 193 4.65 -9.95 14.50
C ILE A 193 5.89 -9.34 13.83
N ARG A 194 6.82 -10.17 13.32
CA ARG A 194 8.02 -9.67 12.64
C ARG A 194 7.69 -8.89 11.38
N PHE A 195 6.73 -9.37 10.60
CA PHE A 195 6.25 -8.64 9.43
C PHE A 195 5.47 -7.39 9.83
N LEU A 196 4.63 -7.50 10.87
CA LEU A 196 3.79 -6.41 11.35
C LEU A 196 4.60 -5.24 11.93
N VAL A 197 5.69 -5.50 12.65
CA VAL A 197 6.62 -4.46 13.12
C VAL A 197 7.23 -3.68 11.94
N ARG A 198 7.45 -4.33 10.79
CA ARG A 198 7.95 -3.61 9.60
C ARG A 198 6.87 -2.72 8.99
N ILE A 199 5.65 -3.22 8.88
CA ILE A 199 4.52 -2.46 8.32
C ILE A 199 4.11 -1.30 9.26
N SER A 200 4.15 -1.50 10.58
CA SER A 200 3.78 -0.46 11.55
C SER A 200 4.70 0.76 11.50
N LEU A 201 5.95 0.61 11.02
CA LEU A 201 6.86 1.73 10.79
C LEU A 201 6.32 2.77 9.79
N MET A 202 5.33 2.44 8.95
CA MET A 202 4.65 3.44 8.11
C MET A 202 4.09 4.61 8.94
N GLU A 203 3.67 4.35 10.18
CA GLU A 203 3.09 5.36 11.08
C GLU A 203 4.15 6.25 11.75
N THR A 204 5.40 5.79 11.84
CA THR A 204 6.47 6.47 12.59
C THR A 204 7.60 6.99 11.70
N ILE A 205 7.77 6.47 10.50
CA ILE A 205 8.87 6.85 9.60
C ILE A 205 8.76 8.33 9.18
N SER A 206 9.76 9.14 9.51
CA SER A 206 9.90 10.52 9.05
C SER A 206 10.86 10.59 7.86
N ASN A 207 10.56 11.46 6.89
CA ASN A 207 11.43 11.66 5.73
C ASN A 207 12.76 12.36 6.10
N ASP A 208 12.82 13.04 7.24
CA ASP A 208 13.93 13.94 7.59
C ASP A 208 15.01 13.31 8.48
N THR A 209 14.77 12.11 9.04
CA THR A 209 15.72 11.44 9.93
C THR A 209 15.53 9.92 9.88
N PRO A 210 16.56 9.14 9.51
CA PRO A 210 16.47 7.69 9.64
C PRO A 210 16.26 7.34 11.11
N LEU A 211 15.37 6.38 11.35
CA LEU A 211 15.11 5.84 12.67
C LEU A 211 16.41 5.16 13.13
N TRP A 212 17.23 5.91 13.87
CA TRP A 212 18.52 5.48 14.41
C TRP A 212 19.62 5.26 13.35
N PRO A 213 20.29 6.34 12.91
CA PRO A 213 21.34 6.28 11.88
C PRO A 213 22.45 5.25 12.17
N ALA A 214 22.80 5.07 13.45
CA ALA A 214 23.81 4.11 13.89
C ALA A 214 23.36 2.65 13.73
N ILE A 215 22.07 2.36 13.97
CA ILE A 215 21.49 1.04 13.76
C ILE A 215 21.34 0.78 12.26
N ASN A 216 20.84 1.77 11.50
CA ASN A 216 20.72 1.64 10.05
C ASN A 216 22.08 1.34 9.39
N LEU A 217 23.16 1.99 9.84
CA LEU A 217 24.50 1.67 9.34
C LEU A 217 24.89 0.21 9.60
N LEU A 218 24.61 -0.31 10.81
CA LEU A 218 24.86 -1.72 11.15
C LEU A 218 24.02 -2.68 10.31
N LEU A 219 22.74 -2.39 10.12
CA LEU A 219 21.86 -3.22 9.31
C LEU A 219 22.25 -3.16 7.84
N GLN A 220 22.73 -2.02 7.35
CA GLN A 220 23.20 -1.84 5.98
C GLN A 220 24.43 -2.72 5.69
N THR A 221 25.36 -2.89 6.65
CA THR A 221 26.50 -3.81 6.44
C THR A 221 26.07 -5.27 6.37
N ILE A 222 25.00 -5.64 7.08
CA ILE A 222 24.48 -7.02 7.09
C ILE A 222 23.64 -7.28 5.83
N TYR A 223 22.64 -6.44 5.56
CA TYR A 223 21.63 -6.69 4.54
C TYR A 223 21.92 -6.01 3.20
N GLY A 224 22.75 -4.96 3.17
CA GLY A 224 23.13 -4.24 1.95
C GLY A 224 21.91 -3.65 1.26
N ASP A 225 21.85 -3.78 -0.06
CA ASP A 225 20.80 -3.22 -0.92
C ASP A 225 19.38 -3.67 -0.52
N LEU A 226 19.23 -4.86 0.10
CA LEU A 226 17.93 -5.35 0.59
C LEU A 226 17.32 -4.43 1.66
N LEU A 227 18.14 -3.78 2.50
CA LEU A 227 17.65 -2.84 3.50
C LEU A 227 17.13 -1.57 2.82
N GLN A 228 17.91 -1.01 1.89
CA GLN A 228 17.53 0.17 1.10
C GLN A 228 16.25 -0.09 0.31
N GLU A 229 16.17 -1.22 -0.41
CA GLU A 229 14.97 -1.62 -1.15
C GLU A 229 13.75 -1.70 -0.22
N SER A 230 13.92 -2.25 0.99
CA SER A 230 12.86 -2.33 1.97
C SER A 230 12.42 -0.95 2.49
N GLU A 231 13.35 -0.01 2.69
CA GLU A 231 13.04 1.36 3.12
C GLU A 231 12.32 2.15 2.02
N ASP A 232 12.81 2.10 0.79
CA ASP A 232 12.21 2.75 -0.36
C ASP A 232 10.77 2.25 -0.61
N LEU A 233 10.58 0.93 -0.47
CA LEU A 233 9.27 0.31 -0.56
C LEU A 233 8.33 0.80 0.55
N LEU A 234 8.83 0.94 1.79
CA LEU A 234 8.05 1.41 2.93
C LEU A 234 7.60 2.87 2.78
N HIS A 235 8.50 3.74 2.32
CA HIS A 235 8.18 5.13 1.99
C HIS A 235 7.14 5.21 0.87
N THR A 236 7.35 4.47 -0.21
CA THR A 236 6.38 4.42 -1.33
C THR A 236 5.01 3.91 -0.86
N PHE A 237 4.98 2.88 -0.02
CA PHE A 237 3.74 2.33 0.50
C PHE A 237 3.02 3.34 1.38
N LYS A 238 3.75 4.04 2.26
CA LYS A 238 3.20 5.10 3.13
C LYS A 238 2.58 6.23 2.31
N GLU A 239 3.29 6.72 1.29
CA GLU A 239 2.80 7.81 0.43
C GLU A 239 1.54 7.42 -0.35
N GLN A 240 1.47 6.18 -0.85
CA GLN A 240 0.32 5.69 -1.61
C GLN A 240 -0.91 5.40 -0.73
N MET A 241 -0.69 4.95 0.51
CA MET A 241 -1.76 4.76 1.48
C MET A 241 -2.25 6.08 2.07
N ASN A 242 -1.34 6.93 2.55
CA ASN A 242 -1.58 8.26 3.15
C ASN A 242 -2.84 8.31 4.03
N ASP A 243 -3.05 7.25 4.81
CA ASP A 243 -4.19 7.15 5.71
C ASP A 243 -3.90 6.21 6.87
N SER A 244 -3.91 6.77 8.07
CA SER A 244 -3.51 6.07 9.30
C SER A 244 -4.51 5.00 9.74
N THR A 245 -5.81 5.25 9.61
CA THR A 245 -6.84 4.27 9.95
C THR A 245 -6.74 3.03 9.05
N SER A 246 -6.50 3.21 7.75
CA SER A 246 -6.29 2.12 6.81
C SER A 246 -5.06 1.27 7.17
N ILE A 247 -3.97 1.90 7.60
CA ILE A 247 -2.75 1.19 8.03
C ILE A 247 -3.03 0.36 9.28
N ARG A 248 -3.76 0.91 10.26
CA ARG A 248 -4.13 0.18 11.49
C ARG A 248 -5.05 -1.00 11.21
N LEU A 249 -6.03 -0.83 10.34
CA LEU A 249 -6.88 -1.94 9.86
C LEU A 249 -6.05 -3.00 9.13
N LEU A 250 -5.11 -2.57 8.28
CA LEU A 250 -4.19 -3.47 7.59
C LEU A 250 -3.36 -4.30 8.58
N LEU A 251 -2.84 -3.69 9.65
CA LEU A 251 -2.10 -4.42 10.69
C LEU A 251 -2.95 -5.52 11.34
N ILE A 252 -4.23 -5.23 11.63
CA ILE A 252 -5.16 -6.21 12.17
C ILE A 252 -5.43 -7.33 11.15
N ILE A 253 -5.75 -7.00 9.91
CA ILE A 253 -5.98 -7.98 8.83
C ILE A 253 -4.78 -8.92 8.67
N LEU A 254 -3.58 -8.35 8.71
CA LEU A 254 -2.34 -9.10 8.55
C LEU A 254 -2.01 -9.99 9.76
N LEU A 255 -2.39 -9.58 10.99
CA LEU A 255 -2.26 -10.43 12.18
C LEU A 255 -3.05 -11.74 12.04
N PHE A 256 -4.25 -11.68 11.47
CA PHE A 256 -5.11 -12.84 11.23
C PHE A 256 -4.79 -13.55 9.90
N SER A 257 -3.56 -13.41 9.40
CA SER A 257 -3.08 -14.20 8.26
C SER A 257 -2.54 -15.54 8.74
N THR A 258 -2.85 -16.60 8.01
CA THR A 258 -2.32 -17.94 8.28
C THR A 258 -1.44 -18.43 7.14
N TYR A 259 -0.30 -19.05 7.47
CA TYR A 259 0.60 -19.74 6.56
C TYR A 259 0.56 -21.26 6.78
N CYS A 260 0.87 -22.05 5.76
CA CYS A 260 0.73 -23.51 5.78
C CYS A 260 1.68 -24.26 6.76
N THR A 261 2.60 -23.57 7.43
CA THR A 261 3.64 -24.20 8.28
C THR A 261 3.53 -23.82 9.76
N TYR A 262 2.31 -23.61 10.29
CA TYR A 262 2.16 -23.63 11.74
C TYR A 262 2.42 -25.04 12.24
N ASP A 263 3.42 -25.20 13.10
CA ASP A 263 3.66 -26.47 13.81
C ASP A 263 2.51 -26.80 14.78
N GLU A 264 1.66 -25.80 15.07
CA GLU A 264 0.52 -25.87 15.98
C GLU A 264 -0.81 -25.81 15.22
N TYR A 265 -1.83 -26.56 15.68
CA TYR A 265 -3.17 -26.53 15.09
C TYR A 265 -3.85 -25.17 15.32
N ILE A 266 -3.97 -24.37 14.26
CA ILE A 266 -4.74 -23.13 14.24
C ILE A 266 -6.10 -23.39 13.58
N ASP A 267 -7.17 -22.94 14.22
CA ASP A 267 -8.50 -22.91 13.61
C ASP A 267 -8.57 -21.83 12.52
N THR A 268 -8.15 -22.23 11.32
CA THR A 268 -8.10 -21.34 10.15
C THR A 268 -9.46 -20.77 9.78
N MET A 269 -10.56 -21.50 10.04
CA MET A 269 -11.91 -21.02 9.73
C MET A 269 -12.29 -19.83 10.60
N SER A 270 -12.06 -19.91 11.91
CA SER A 270 -12.34 -18.80 12.83
C SER A 270 -11.43 -17.61 12.55
N VAL A 271 -10.16 -17.84 12.24
CA VAL A 271 -9.21 -16.78 11.87
C VAL A 271 -9.62 -16.07 10.57
N TYR A 272 -10.02 -16.80 9.52
CA TYR A 272 -10.46 -16.20 8.27
C TYR A 272 -11.75 -15.40 8.41
N LYS A 273 -12.70 -15.82 9.25
CA LYS A 273 -13.90 -15.02 9.55
C LYS A 273 -13.56 -13.67 10.15
N VAL A 274 -12.58 -13.64 11.07
CA VAL A 274 -12.11 -12.39 11.66
C VAL A 274 -11.39 -11.54 10.61
N GLN A 275 -10.54 -12.15 9.78
CA GLN A 275 -9.85 -11.44 8.70
C GLN A 275 -10.83 -10.84 7.68
N GLU A 276 -11.86 -11.59 7.28
CA GLU A 276 -12.92 -11.14 6.37
C GLU A 276 -13.66 -9.93 6.94
N LYS A 277 -14.03 -9.98 8.23
CA LYS A 277 -14.68 -8.86 8.93
C LYS A 277 -13.87 -7.56 8.83
N TYR A 278 -12.56 -7.59 9.11
CA TYR A 278 -11.74 -6.38 9.03
C TYR A 278 -11.45 -5.95 7.59
N THR A 279 -11.40 -6.91 6.66
CA THR A 279 -11.26 -6.62 5.23
C THR A 279 -12.49 -5.89 4.70
N GLU A 280 -13.69 -6.34 5.10
CA GLU A 280 -14.94 -5.65 4.81
C GLU A 280 -14.99 -4.25 5.43
N LEU A 281 -14.58 -4.12 6.70
CA LEU A 281 -14.51 -2.82 7.38
C LEU A 281 -13.55 -1.85 6.67
N LEU A 282 -12.38 -2.32 6.24
CA LEU A 282 -11.43 -1.53 5.45
C LEU A 282 -12.03 -1.12 4.10
N TRP A 283 -12.71 -2.04 3.42
CA TRP A 283 -13.37 -1.76 2.15
C TRP A 283 -14.46 -0.68 2.29
N LEU A 284 -15.32 -0.82 3.30
CA LEU A 284 -16.37 0.15 3.60
C LEU A 284 -15.77 1.52 3.90
N TYR A 285 -14.76 1.56 4.77
CA TYR A 285 -14.04 2.78 5.14
C TYR A 285 -13.43 3.49 3.92
N LEU A 286 -12.71 2.74 3.08
CA LEU A 286 -12.08 3.29 1.88
C LEU A 286 -13.11 3.76 0.85
N THR A 287 -14.22 3.02 0.69
CA THR A 287 -15.28 3.34 -0.27
C THR A 287 -16.02 4.60 0.15
N GLU A 288 -16.34 4.77 1.43
CA GLU A 288 -16.98 5.98 1.94
C GLU A 288 -16.03 7.19 1.81
N ARG A 289 -14.75 7.03 2.14
CA ARG A 289 -13.79 8.14 2.16
C ARG A 289 -13.30 8.56 0.78
N HIS A 290 -13.11 7.62 -0.14
CA HIS A 290 -12.44 7.87 -1.42
C HIS A 290 -13.26 7.47 -2.66
N GLY A 291 -14.39 6.79 -2.47
CA GLY A 291 -15.14 6.18 -3.56
C GLY A 291 -14.56 4.85 -4.02
N GLN A 292 -15.40 4.04 -4.68
CA GLN A 292 -15.13 2.64 -5.01
C GLN A 292 -13.88 2.43 -5.89
N LEU A 293 -13.63 3.31 -6.86
CA LEU A 293 -12.48 3.19 -7.76
C LEU A 293 -11.16 3.34 -7.00
N ILE A 294 -11.04 4.37 -6.16
CA ILE A 294 -9.83 4.63 -5.38
C ILE A 294 -9.66 3.57 -4.28
N ALA A 295 -10.76 3.12 -3.66
CA ALA A 295 -10.74 2.00 -2.72
C ALA A 295 -10.15 0.74 -3.36
N SER A 296 -10.60 0.38 -4.57
CA SER A 296 -10.07 -0.77 -5.33
C SER A 296 -8.57 -0.61 -5.64
N GLN A 297 -8.14 0.60 -6.00
CA GLN A 297 -6.72 0.89 -6.24
C GLN A 297 -5.90 0.74 -4.96
N LYS A 298 -6.39 1.24 -3.82
CA LYS A 298 -5.72 1.11 -2.52
C LYS A 298 -5.58 -0.35 -2.06
N ILE A 299 -6.61 -1.18 -2.26
CA ILE A 299 -6.51 -2.63 -2.01
C ILE A 299 -5.46 -3.27 -2.93
N SER A 300 -5.42 -2.92 -4.21
CA SER A 300 -4.39 -3.43 -5.14
C SER A 300 -2.97 -2.99 -4.72
N ILE A 301 -2.82 -1.77 -4.22
CA ILE A 301 -1.57 -1.23 -3.68
C ILE A 301 -1.15 -2.05 -2.45
N ILE A 302 -2.05 -2.27 -1.50
CA ILE A 302 -1.81 -3.09 -0.30
C ILE A 302 -1.27 -4.48 -0.69
N VAL A 303 -1.99 -5.21 -1.54
CA VAL A 303 -1.60 -6.57 -1.93
C VAL A 303 -0.21 -6.60 -2.58
N ARG A 304 0.05 -5.66 -3.51
CA ARG A 304 1.33 -5.57 -4.21
C ARG A 304 2.50 -5.31 -3.26
N HIS A 305 2.36 -4.35 -2.35
CA HIS A 305 3.40 -4.02 -1.38
C HIS A 305 3.61 -5.16 -0.38
N CYS A 306 2.54 -5.78 0.12
CA CYS A 306 2.66 -6.93 1.01
C CYS A 306 3.42 -8.10 0.36
N LEU A 307 3.14 -8.42 -0.91
CA LEU A 307 3.88 -9.47 -1.65
C LEU A 307 5.36 -9.11 -1.86
N HIS A 308 5.65 -7.84 -2.15
CA HIS A 308 7.04 -7.38 -2.31
C HIS A 308 7.78 -7.43 -0.97
N PHE A 309 7.17 -6.98 0.13
CA PHE A 309 7.76 -7.11 1.47
C PHE A 309 7.99 -8.57 1.88
N GLN A 310 7.08 -9.49 1.54
CA GLN A 310 7.28 -10.93 1.78
C GLN A 310 8.48 -11.47 1.00
N THR A 311 8.64 -11.03 -0.25
CA THR A 311 9.78 -11.42 -1.10
C THR A 311 11.11 -10.92 -0.52
N ILE A 312 11.18 -9.65 -0.13
CA ILE A 312 12.37 -9.07 0.54
C ILE A 312 12.65 -9.81 1.85
N GLY A 313 11.61 -10.07 2.64
CA GLY A 313 11.71 -10.82 3.90
C GLY A 313 12.30 -12.22 3.71
N HIS A 314 11.90 -12.93 2.65
CA HIS A 314 12.45 -14.23 2.29
C HIS A 314 13.94 -14.15 1.92
N TYR A 315 14.35 -13.17 1.09
CA TYR A 315 15.76 -12.99 0.75
C TYR A 315 16.61 -12.58 1.96
N ALA A 316 16.09 -11.73 2.84
CA ALA A 316 16.75 -11.37 4.09
C ALA A 316 16.96 -12.60 4.99
N GLU A 317 15.99 -13.50 5.04
CA GLU A 317 16.07 -14.76 5.78
C GLU A 317 17.15 -15.69 5.23
N LEU A 318 17.17 -15.91 3.91
CA LEU A 318 18.20 -16.70 3.25
C LEU A 318 19.60 -16.14 3.49
N LYS A 319 19.75 -14.80 3.47
CA LYS A 319 21.03 -14.15 3.75
C LYS A 319 21.47 -14.39 5.20
N ARG A 320 20.54 -14.33 6.16
CA ARG A 320 20.82 -14.61 7.57
C ARG A 320 21.27 -16.05 7.79
N LEU A 321 20.60 -17.02 7.18
CA LEU A 321 20.97 -18.45 7.28
C LEU A 321 22.37 -18.71 6.74
N LYS A 322 22.71 -18.15 5.56
CA LYS A 322 24.05 -18.25 4.98
C LYS A 322 25.14 -17.67 5.89
N MET A 323 24.88 -16.55 6.57
CA MET A 323 25.83 -15.97 7.52
C MET A 323 26.04 -16.87 8.75
N GLN A 324 24.98 -17.53 9.23
CA GLN A 324 25.08 -18.48 10.34
C GLN A 324 25.92 -19.71 9.95
N GLU A 325 25.73 -20.24 8.74
CA GLU A 325 26.54 -21.34 8.21
C GLU A 325 28.02 -20.94 8.04
N SER A 326 28.31 -19.76 7.49
CA SER A 326 29.68 -19.27 7.36
C SER A 326 30.40 -19.05 8.69
N ASN A 327 29.68 -18.59 9.73
CA ASN A 327 30.26 -18.45 11.06
C ASN A 327 30.53 -19.80 11.73
N LEU A 328 29.66 -20.80 11.51
CA LEU A 328 29.90 -22.17 11.99
C LEU A 328 31.14 -22.81 11.34
N LEU A 329 31.39 -22.52 10.05
CA LEU A 329 32.58 -23.03 9.35
C LEU A 329 33.88 -22.38 9.85
N LEU A 330 33.85 -21.10 10.26
CA LEU A 330 35.00 -20.39 10.83
C LEU A 330 35.31 -20.79 12.29
N GLU A 331 34.36 -21.38 13.02
CA GLU A 331 34.59 -21.94 14.37
C GLU A 331 35.14 -23.37 14.33
N LEU A 332 35.17 -24.00 13.14
CA LEU A 332 35.67 -25.37 12.91
C LEU A 332 37.07 -25.41 12.26
N GLU A 333 37.64 -24.25 11.90
CA GLU A 333 39.04 -24.04 11.49
C GLU A 333 39.85 -23.40 12.63
#